data_AF-A0A7W0H0T8-F1
#
_entry.id   AF-A0A7W0H0T8-F1
#
_cell.length_a   1.000
_cell.length_b   1.000
_cell.length_c   1.000
_cell.angle_alpha   90.00
_cell.angle_beta   90.00
_cell.angle_gamma   90.00
#
_symmetry.space_group_name_H-M   'P 1'
#
loop_
_entity.id
_entity.type
_entity.pdbx_description
1 polymer ?
#
loop_
_entity_poly.entity_id
_entity_poly.type
_entity_poly.pdbx_seq_one_letter_code
_entity_poly.pdbx_strand_id
1 'polypeptide(L)'
;MGVFFVNTEDGRVATRAQLAEAGQVDEHERPLRPWHPIQGPDDASTMWYSVLRKRERGVFIGTLCIRHTGRTNLLEEQGWEEVPISEIGL
;
A
#
# COMPACT_ATOMS: atom_id res chain seq x y z
N MET A 1 11.35 -4.58 4.51
CA MET A 1 10.53 -5.73 4.96
C MET A 1 9.47 -5.14 5.86
N GLY A 2 8.22 -5.13 5.41
CA GLY A 2 7.17 -4.53 6.20
C GLY A 2 5.80 -4.56 5.53
N VAL A 3 4.79 -4.35 6.37
CA VAL A 3 3.38 -4.23 5.96
C VAL A 3 3.14 -2.83 5.40
N PHE A 4 2.53 -2.76 4.23
CA PHE A 4 2.05 -1.51 3.61
C PHE A 4 0.58 -1.29 3.96
N PHE A 5 0.18 -0.03 4.03
CA PHE A 5 -1.18 0.40 4.31
C PHE A 5 -1.65 1.35 3.23
N VAL A 6 -2.93 1.29 2.88
CA VAL A 6 -3.60 2.24 1.99
C VAL A 6 -4.58 3.07 2.80
N ASN A 7 -4.55 4.38 2.61
CA ASN A 7 -5.60 5.27 3.07
C ASN A 7 -6.79 5.12 2.13
N THR A 8 -7.93 4.63 2.65
CA THR A 8 -9.09 4.29 1.82
C THR A 8 -9.83 5.51 1.26
N GLU A 9 -9.56 6.71 1.76
CA GLU A 9 -10.22 7.95 1.36
C GLU A 9 -9.44 8.68 0.25
N ASP A 10 -8.12 8.80 0.39
CA ASP A 10 -7.26 9.58 -0.51
C ASP A 10 -6.26 8.76 -1.33
N GLY A 11 -6.13 7.47 -1.04
CA GLY A 11 -5.29 6.54 -1.80
C GLY A 11 -3.79 6.64 -1.51
N ARG A 12 -3.36 7.43 -0.52
CA ARG A 12 -1.97 7.42 -0.06
C ARG A 12 -1.58 6.04 0.46
N VAL A 13 -0.31 5.72 0.34
CA VAL A 13 0.26 4.46 0.82
C VAL A 13 1.44 4.75 1.73
N ALA A 14 1.49 4.07 2.87
CA ALA A 14 2.55 4.23 3.85
C ALA A 14 2.94 2.88 4.46
N THR A 15 4.15 2.82 5.00
CA THR A 15 4.61 1.69 5.82
C THR A 15 4.16 1.87 7.27
N ARG A 16 4.16 0.77 8.06
CA ARG A 16 3.88 0.86 9.50
C ARG A 16 4.76 1.88 10.23
N ALA A 17 6.06 1.90 9.93
CA ALA A 17 7.02 2.81 10.55
C ALA A 17 6.63 4.27 10.31
N GLN A 18 6.33 4.63 9.06
CA GLN A 18 5.90 5.99 8.70
C GLN A 18 4.60 6.40 9.40
N LEU A 19 3.64 5.48 9.53
CA LEU A 19 2.40 5.74 10.27
C LEU A 19 2.67 5.97 11.76
N ALA A 20 3.56 5.18 12.36
CA ALA A 20 3.93 5.35 13.77
C ALA A 20 4.64 6.68 14.00
N GLU A 21 5.59 7.04 13.13
CA GLU A 21 6.31 8.32 13.17
C GLU A 21 5.36 9.53 13.06
N ALA A 22 4.28 9.40 12.28
CA ALA A 22 3.26 10.44 12.13
C ALA A 22 2.14 10.39 13.17
N GLY A 23 2.23 9.51 14.18
CA GLY A 23 1.20 9.36 15.21
C GLY A 23 -0.15 8.84 14.68
N GLN A 24 -0.13 8.13 13.56
CA GLN A 24 -1.30 7.53 12.91
C GLN A 24 -1.55 6.08 13.36
N VAL A 25 -1.11 5.73 14.57
CA VAL A 25 -1.30 4.40 15.19
C VAL A 25 -1.95 4.53 16.56
N ASP A 26 -2.68 3.50 16.99
CA ASP A 26 -3.25 3.40 18.33
C ASP A 26 -2.21 2.98 19.39
N GLU A 27 -2.66 2.82 20.64
CA GLU A 27 -1.83 2.38 21.78
C GLU A 27 -1.24 0.96 21.60
N HIS A 28 -1.74 0.19 20.65
CA HIS A 28 -1.27 -1.15 20.29
C HIS A 28 -0.51 -1.15 18.95
N GLU A 29 -0.03 0.01 18.49
CA GLU A 29 0.70 0.20 17.23
C GLU A 29 -0.09 -0.19 15.96
N ARG A 30 -1.42 -0.20 16.04
CA ARG A 30 -2.28 -0.50 14.88
C ARG A 30 -2.65 0.79 14.16
N PRO A 31 -2.58 0.82 12.83
CA PRO A 31 -2.99 2.01 12.08
C PRO A 31 -4.42 2.45 12.38
N LEU A 32 -4.57 3.76 12.59
CA LEU A 32 -5.86 4.41 12.75
C LEU A 32 -6.60 4.44 11.41
N ARG A 33 -7.93 4.44 11.45
CA ARG A 33 -8.73 4.70 10.24
C ARG A 33 -8.38 6.09 9.67
N PRO A 34 -8.35 6.26 8.33
CA PRO A 34 -8.79 5.34 7.28
C PRO A 34 -7.67 4.43 6.72
N TRP A 35 -6.59 4.17 7.46
CA TRP A 35 -5.51 3.30 7.00
C TRP A 35 -5.88 1.81 7.15
N HIS A 36 -5.79 1.07 6.04
CA HIS A 36 -6.07 -0.36 6.00
C HIS A 36 -4.86 -1.14 5.44
N PRO A 37 -4.54 -2.32 5.99
CA PRO A 37 -3.40 -3.11 5.54
C PRO A 37 -3.60 -3.61 4.12
N ILE A 38 -2.57 -3.44 3.29
CA ILE A 38 -2.45 -4.10 2.00
C ILE A 38 -2.08 -5.56 2.27
N GLN A 39 -2.91 -6.49 1.77
CA GLN A 39 -2.66 -7.92 1.94
C GLN A 39 -1.38 -8.33 1.19
N GLY A 40 -0.47 -8.99 1.89
CA GLY A 40 0.80 -9.44 1.35
C GLY A 40 1.72 -10.00 2.44
N PRO A 41 2.91 -10.49 2.06
CA PRO A 41 3.87 -10.98 3.03
C PRO A 41 4.34 -9.84 3.94
N ASP A 42 4.54 -10.16 5.21
CA ASP A 42 4.99 -9.23 6.26
C ASP A 42 6.43 -8.75 6.04
N ASP A 43 7.20 -9.47 5.24
CA ASP A 43 8.57 -9.16 4.86
C ASP A 43 8.69 -8.43 3.50
N ALA A 44 7.58 -7.98 2.90
CA ALA A 44 7.59 -7.32 1.60
C ALA A 44 8.60 -6.16 1.53
N SER A 45 9.26 -6.05 0.38
CA SER A 45 10.22 -4.99 0.06
C SER A 45 9.91 -4.40 -1.31
N THR A 46 9.96 -3.06 -1.43
CA THR A 46 9.80 -2.38 -2.71
C THR A 46 10.88 -2.72 -3.73
N MET A 47 11.97 -3.37 -3.31
CA MET A 47 12.96 -3.95 -4.21
C MET A 47 12.40 -5.10 -5.05
N TRP A 48 11.48 -5.89 -4.49
CA TRP A 48 10.89 -7.08 -5.13
C TRP A 48 9.42 -6.94 -5.45
N TYR A 49 8.70 -6.05 -4.77
CA TYR A 49 7.26 -5.85 -4.93
C TYR A 49 6.94 -4.44 -5.42
N SER A 50 6.07 -4.37 -6.43
CA SER A 50 5.31 -3.16 -6.76
C SER A 50 4.14 -3.05 -5.79
N VAL A 51 3.97 -1.85 -5.23
CA VAL A 51 2.79 -1.53 -4.42
C VAL A 51 1.78 -0.88 -5.35
N LEU A 52 0.61 -1.46 -5.47
CA LEU A 52 -0.41 -1.03 -6.41
C LEU A 52 -1.63 -0.56 -5.61
N ARG A 53 -2.31 0.48 -6.09
CA ARG A 53 -3.60 0.92 -5.57
C ARG A 53 -4.64 0.95 -6.68
N LYS A 54 -5.91 0.85 -6.31
CA LYS A 54 -7.04 1.00 -7.22
C LYS A 54 -8.21 1.66 -6.49
N ARG A 55 -8.93 2.55 -7.16
CA ARG A 55 -10.20 3.07 -6.66
C ARG A 55 -11.35 2.15 -7.06
N GLU A 56 -12.00 1.55 -6.08
CA GLU A 56 -13.13 0.64 -6.24
C GLU A 56 -14.33 1.14 -5.45
N ARG A 57 -15.46 1.38 -6.13
CA ARG A 57 -16.73 1.79 -5.52
C ARG A 57 -16.61 2.95 -4.51
N GLY A 58 -15.72 3.90 -4.80
CA GLY A 58 -15.51 5.10 -3.98
C GLY A 58 -14.41 5.01 -2.92
N VAL A 59 -13.84 3.82 -2.67
CA VAL A 59 -12.73 3.61 -1.72
C VAL A 59 -11.46 3.16 -2.43
N PHE A 60 -10.30 3.45 -1.85
CA PHE A 60 -9.02 2.91 -2.33
C PHE A 60 -8.73 1.54 -1.70
N ILE A 61 -8.30 0.59 -2.54
CA ILE A 61 -7.77 -0.70 -2.13
C ILE A 61 -6.33 -0.84 -2.62
N GLY A 62 -5.53 -1.69 -1.97
CA GLY A 62 -4.14 -1.93 -2.34
C GLY A 62 -3.83 -3.40 -2.55
N THR A 63 -2.79 -3.68 -3.34
CA THR A 63 -2.23 -5.02 -3.51
C THR A 63 -0.71 -4.95 -3.72
N LEU A 64 -0.02 -6.07 -3.48
CA LEU A 64 1.39 -6.24 -3.81
C LEU A 64 1.53 -7.18 -5.00
N CYS A 65 2.42 -6.83 -5.93
CA CYS A 65 2.76 -7.68 -7.07
C CYS A 65 4.28 -7.81 -7.18
N ILE A 66 4.78 -9.03 -7.43
CA ILE A 66 6.21 -9.24 -7.64
C ILE A 66 6.64 -8.50 -8.91
N ARG A 67 7.68 -7.67 -8.80
CA ARG A 67 8.31 -6.92 -9.90
C ARG A 67 8.86 -7.88 -10.95
N HIS A 68 9.03 -7.37 -12.17
CA HIS A 68 9.65 -8.11 -13.29
C HIS A 68 8.90 -9.38 -13.70
N THR A 69 7.59 -9.42 -13.44
CA THR A 69 6.68 -10.45 -13.96
C THR A 69 5.65 -9.78 -14.88
N GLY A 70 5.13 -10.52 -15.87
CA GLY A 70 4.06 -10.00 -16.75
C GLY A 70 2.73 -9.70 -16.03
N ARG A 71 2.63 -10.00 -14.73
CA ARG A 71 1.44 -9.77 -13.91
C ARG A 71 1.18 -8.29 -13.65
N THR A 72 2.20 -7.43 -13.63
CA THR A 72 2.03 -5.99 -13.44
C THR A 72 1.18 -5.39 -14.56
N ASN A 73 1.49 -5.72 -15.83
CA ASN A 73 0.72 -5.25 -16.99
C ASN A 73 -0.76 -5.65 -16.92
N LEU A 74 -1.06 -6.88 -16.51
CA LEU A 74 -2.45 -7.34 -16.35
C LEU A 74 -3.19 -6.53 -15.28
N LEU A 75 -2.51 -6.14 -14.19
CA LEU A 75 -3.11 -5.33 -13.14
C LEU A 75 -3.34 -3.90 -13.62
N GLU A 76 -2.40 -3.33 -14.38
CA GLU A 76 -2.56 -2.01 -15.01
C GLU A 76 -3.77 -1.99 -15.97
N GLU A 77 -3.92 -3.01 -16.82
CA GLU A 77 -5.09 -3.18 -17.69
C GLU A 77 -6.41 -3.28 -16.90
N GLN A 78 -6.37 -3.82 -15.69
CA GLN A 78 -7.50 -3.89 -14.77
C GLN A 78 -7.72 -2.59 -13.97
N GLY A 79 -6.95 -1.54 -14.25
CA GLY A 79 -7.06 -0.23 -13.63
C GLY A 79 -6.33 -0.11 -12.28
N TRP A 80 -5.35 -0.96 -12.01
CA TRP A 80 -4.43 -0.76 -10.89
C TRP A 80 -3.32 0.22 -11.28
N GLU A 81 -2.94 1.06 -10.33
CA GLU A 81 -1.90 2.07 -10.50
C GLU A 81 -0.74 1.76 -9.57
N GLU A 82 0.49 1.68 -10.10
CA GLU A 82 1.68 1.52 -9.26
C GLU A 82 1.90 2.82 -8.48
N VAL A 83 2.09 2.69 -7.17
CA VAL A 83 2.50 3.81 -6.31
C VAL A 83 4.02 3.94 -6.40
N PRO A 84 4.54 5.06 -6.91
CA PRO A 84 5.98 5.29 -6.97
C PRO A 84 6.60 5.24 -5.58
N ILE A 85 7.82 4.69 -5.47
CA ILE A 85 8.53 4.59 -4.18
C ILE A 85 8.68 5.97 -3.51
N SER A 86 8.88 7.02 -4.32
CA SER A 86 8.98 8.41 -3.86
C SER A 86 7.69 8.98 -3.28
N GLU A 87 6.54 8.35 -3.55
CA GLU A 87 5.22 8.75 -3.07
C GLU A 87 4.74 7.89 -1.88
N ILE A 88 5.53 6.88 -1.47
CA ILE A 88 5.21 6.07 -0.28
C ILE A 88 5.57 6.88 0.97
N GLY A 89 4.55 7.37 1.66
CA GLY A 89 4.67 8.25 2.80
C GLY A 89 3.39 9.04 3.05
N LEU A 90 3.44 9.96 4.01
CA LEU A 90 2.32 10.84 4.37
C LEU A 90 2.44 12.22 3.73
#